data_AF-A0AAJ1B690-F1
#
_entry.id   AF-A0AAJ1B690-F1
#
_cell.length_a   1.000
_cell.length_b   1.000
_cell.length_c   1.000
_cell.angle_alpha   90.00
_cell.angle_beta   90.00
_cell.angle_gamma   90.00
#
_symmetry.space_group_name_H-M   'P 1'
#
loop_
_entity.id
_entity.type
_entity.pdbx_description
1 polymer ?
#
loop_
_entity_poly.entity_id
_entity_poly.type
_entity_poly.pdbx_seq_one_letter_code
_entity_poly.pdbx_strand_id
1 'polypeptide(L)'
;MKEEKFKNNILWYNFTLCILVVCIHAQNMHIFIEPVAWINHAISFLVERIACLAVPGFFMCSGYLFYRNLTWKKVTEKLKRRVFSLVIPFLIWNLLYYILHFVARRIPYFGQLFDTTVPFSLQEFINAVFCYKYNPVFWFMLYLILFSFMSPIIYGILRQKWVGLFVVILVLVINFSEVLVSYIPVKTGDILGWSFYYLTGGYIGIHWTEIVMPKKKYLPVVILGIGMCFSFVLSFVYGENGWIYIYNYK
;
A
#
# COMPACT_ATOMS: atom_id res chain seq x y z
N MET A 1 21.94 -5.73 -20.25
CA MET A 1 20.85 -5.41 -21.21
C MET A 1 19.42 -5.78 -20.77
N LYS A 2 18.94 -7.04 -20.79
CA LYS A 2 17.51 -7.33 -20.43
C LYS A 2 17.17 -7.04 -18.95
N GLU A 3 18.05 -7.43 -18.03
CA GLU A 3 17.83 -7.22 -16.59
C GLU A 3 18.01 -5.75 -16.17
N GLU A 4 18.98 -5.03 -16.75
CA GLU A 4 19.11 -3.57 -16.56
C GLU A 4 17.88 -2.81 -17.03
N LYS A 5 17.38 -3.13 -18.23
CA LYS A 5 16.16 -2.50 -18.76
C LYS A 5 14.97 -2.76 -17.84
N PHE A 6 14.86 -3.97 -17.30
CA PHE A 6 13.84 -4.29 -16.31
C PHE A 6 13.99 -3.45 -15.04
N LYS A 7 15.20 -3.37 -14.46
CA LYS A 7 15.47 -2.54 -13.27
C LYS A 7 15.13 -1.06 -13.52
N ASN A 8 15.50 -0.53 -14.69
CA ASN A 8 15.17 0.85 -15.07
C ASN A 8 13.65 1.07 -15.18
N ASN A 9 12.92 0.12 -15.76
CA ASN A 9 11.46 0.21 -15.84
C ASN A 9 10.80 0.19 -14.46
N ILE A 10 11.30 -0.65 -13.54
CA ILE A 10 10.82 -0.69 -12.15
C ILE A 10 11.16 0.62 -11.42
N LEU A 11 12.34 1.19 -11.67
CA LEU A 11 12.73 2.49 -11.09
C LEU A 11 11.75 3.59 -11.52
N TRP A 12 11.50 3.74 -12.82
CA TRP A 12 10.56 4.74 -13.34
C TRP A 12 9.13 4.50 -12.86
N TYR A 13 8.71 3.23 -12.81
CA TYR A 13 7.41 2.87 -12.25
C TYR A 13 7.28 3.33 -10.80
N ASN A 14 8.23 2.97 -9.94
CA ASN A 14 8.23 3.36 -8.53
C ASN A 14 8.32 4.88 -8.36
N PHE A 15 9.12 5.56 -9.18
CA PHE A 15 9.24 7.02 -9.16
C PHE A 15 7.89 7.69 -9.47
N THR A 16 7.18 7.22 -10.49
CA THR A 16 5.83 7.72 -10.80
C THR A 16 4.87 7.47 -9.63
N LEU A 17 4.88 6.27 -9.03
CA LEU A 17 4.02 6.00 -7.87
C LEU A 17 4.36 6.91 -6.67
N CYS A 18 5.64 7.22 -6.44
CA CYS A 18 6.04 8.17 -5.39
C CYS A 18 5.46 9.56 -5.64
N ILE A 19 5.49 10.07 -6.89
CA ILE A 19 4.86 11.35 -7.24
C ILE A 19 3.36 11.33 -6.92
N LEU A 20 2.67 10.24 -7.28
CA LEU A 20 1.24 10.09 -7.00
C LEU A 20 0.95 10.06 -5.48
N VAL A 21 1.79 9.41 -4.66
CA VAL A 21 1.65 9.48 -3.19
C VAL A 21 1.81 10.91 -2.67
N VAL A 22 2.77 11.66 -3.22
CA VAL A 22 2.94 13.08 -2.86
C VAL A 22 1.68 13.87 -3.23
N CYS A 23 1.08 13.63 -4.40
CA CYS A 23 -0.17 14.29 -4.80
C CYS A 23 -1.34 14.00 -3.84
N ILE A 24 -1.47 12.76 -3.33
CA ILE A 24 -2.46 12.39 -2.32
C ILE A 24 -2.30 13.22 -1.04
N HIS A 25 -1.07 13.33 -0.53
CA HIS A 25 -0.81 14.01 0.74
C HIS A 25 -0.70 15.53 0.61
N ALA A 26 -0.49 16.04 -0.60
CA ALA A 26 -0.50 17.48 -0.89
C ALA A 26 -1.92 18.08 -0.92
N GLN A 27 -2.97 17.25 -0.83
CA GLN A 27 -4.36 17.69 -0.86
C GLN A 27 -4.73 18.49 0.40
N ASN A 28 -4.41 19.78 0.39
CA ASN A 28 -4.83 20.77 1.40
C ASN A 28 -6.05 21.57 0.91
N MET A 29 -7.00 20.90 0.25
CA MET A 29 -8.14 21.52 -0.46
C MET A 29 -8.99 22.43 0.43
N HIS A 30 -8.97 22.22 1.74
CA HIS A 30 -9.71 23.03 2.70
C HIS A 30 -9.05 24.38 3.03
N ILE A 31 -7.77 24.59 2.67
CA ILE A 31 -6.97 25.73 3.15
C ILE A 31 -6.70 26.76 2.05
N PHE A 32 -6.70 26.39 0.76
CA PHE A 32 -6.08 27.21 -0.29
C PHE A 32 -6.92 27.54 -1.53
N ILE A 33 -8.23 27.26 -1.57
CA ILE A 33 -8.98 27.46 -2.82
C ILE A 33 -10.28 28.25 -2.61
N GLU A 34 -10.23 29.54 -2.97
CA GLU A 34 -11.41 30.28 -3.44
C GLU A 34 -12.02 29.56 -4.66
N PRO A 35 -13.36 29.58 -4.84
CA PRO A 35 -14.12 28.49 -5.45
C PRO A 35 -14.05 28.47 -6.99
N VAL A 36 -12.90 28.11 -7.56
CA VAL A 36 -12.83 27.81 -9.00
C VAL A 36 -13.21 26.35 -9.22
N ALA A 37 -14.50 26.11 -9.47
CA ALA A 37 -15.09 24.77 -9.52
C ALA A 37 -14.39 23.79 -10.48
N TRP A 38 -13.94 24.26 -11.65
CA TRP A 38 -13.26 23.40 -12.62
C TRP A 38 -11.84 22.98 -12.18
N ILE A 39 -11.11 23.86 -11.48
CA ILE A 39 -9.79 23.56 -10.92
C ILE A 39 -9.96 22.53 -9.80
N ASN A 40 -10.95 22.73 -8.92
CA ASN A 40 -11.27 21.78 -7.85
C ASN A 40 -11.64 20.41 -8.41
N HIS A 41 -12.46 20.38 -9.46
CA HIS A 41 -12.84 19.12 -10.11
C HIS A 41 -11.63 18.43 -10.76
N ALA A 42 -10.75 19.19 -11.41
CA ALA A 42 -9.52 18.63 -12.00
C ALA A 42 -8.56 18.08 -10.94
N ILE A 43 -8.38 18.77 -9.82
CA ILE A 43 -7.55 18.32 -8.70
C ILE A 43 -8.17 17.08 -8.04
N SER A 44 -9.46 17.09 -7.73
CA SER A 44 -10.18 15.92 -7.20
C SER A 44 -10.07 14.74 -8.14
N PHE A 45 -10.26 14.93 -9.44
CA PHE A 45 -10.07 13.86 -10.42
C PHE A 45 -8.64 13.30 -10.39
N LEU A 46 -7.63 14.17 -10.40
CA LEU A 46 -6.23 13.73 -10.34
C LEU A 46 -5.95 12.96 -9.05
N VAL A 47 -6.41 13.43 -7.89
CA VAL A 47 -6.09 12.78 -6.61
C VAL A 47 -6.92 11.52 -6.39
N GLU A 48 -8.24 11.63 -6.50
CA GLU A 48 -9.19 10.57 -6.16
C GLU A 48 -9.27 9.46 -7.22
N ARG A 49 -8.88 9.73 -8.48
CA ARG A 49 -8.94 8.72 -9.57
C ARG A 49 -7.58 8.25 -10.04
N ILE A 50 -6.57 9.13 -10.07
CA ILE A 50 -5.25 8.78 -10.60
C ILE A 50 -4.28 8.51 -9.45
N ALA A 51 -4.16 9.43 -8.51
CA ALA A 51 -3.16 9.34 -7.46
C ALA A 51 -3.45 8.20 -6.48
N CYS A 52 -4.74 7.92 -6.22
CA CYS A 52 -5.21 6.77 -5.44
C CYS A 52 -4.65 5.41 -5.91
N LEU A 53 -4.23 5.30 -7.19
CA LEU A 53 -3.64 4.10 -7.78
C LEU A 53 -2.23 3.80 -7.26
N ALA A 54 -1.59 4.76 -6.58
CA ALA A 54 -0.22 4.61 -6.09
C ALA A 54 -0.09 3.44 -5.11
N VAL A 55 -1.00 3.36 -4.14
CA VAL A 55 -0.96 2.38 -3.06
C VAL A 55 -1.20 0.95 -3.56
N PRO A 56 -2.26 0.65 -4.35
CA PRO A 56 -2.40 -0.65 -5.02
C PRO A 56 -1.18 -1.01 -5.89
N GLY A 57 -0.64 -0.03 -6.62
CA GLY A 57 0.54 -0.20 -7.47
C GLY A 57 1.77 -0.66 -6.68
N PHE A 58 2.04 -0.05 -5.52
CA PHE A 58 3.15 -0.46 -4.67
C PHE A 58 2.95 -1.86 -4.08
N PHE A 59 1.73 -2.25 -3.69
CA PHE A 59 1.46 -3.63 -3.24
C PHE A 59 1.72 -4.65 -4.34
N MET A 60 1.20 -4.40 -5.54
CA MET A 60 1.36 -5.29 -6.69
C MET A 60 2.84 -5.41 -7.11
N CYS A 61 3.56 -4.28 -7.19
CA CYS A 61 5.00 -4.27 -7.50
C CYS A 61 5.81 -5.00 -6.42
N SER A 62 5.49 -4.77 -5.14
CA SER A 62 6.16 -5.42 -4.01
C SER A 62 5.97 -6.94 -4.04
N GLY A 63 4.74 -7.41 -4.29
CA GLY A 63 4.44 -8.83 -4.50
C GLY A 63 5.22 -9.40 -5.68
N TYR A 64 5.12 -8.78 -6.85
CA TYR A 64 5.84 -9.22 -8.06
C TYR A 64 7.34 -9.38 -7.83
N LEU A 65 8.00 -8.36 -7.27
CA LEU A 65 9.45 -8.40 -7.01
C LEU A 65 9.82 -9.42 -5.93
N PHE A 66 8.96 -9.62 -4.92
CA PHE A 66 9.19 -10.60 -3.87
C PHE A 66 9.14 -12.03 -4.42
N TYR A 67 8.14 -12.38 -5.23
CA TYR A 67 7.98 -13.76 -5.70
C TYR A 67 8.69 -14.07 -7.02
N ARG A 68 9.14 -13.05 -7.77
CA ARG A 68 9.95 -13.25 -8.98
C ARG A 68 11.20 -14.05 -8.69
N ASN A 69 11.37 -15.15 -9.45
CA ASN A 69 12.49 -16.09 -9.35
C ASN A 69 12.71 -16.61 -7.90
N LEU A 70 11.63 -16.69 -7.11
CA LEU A 70 11.69 -17.17 -5.74
C LEU A 70 11.78 -18.70 -5.71
N THR A 71 12.65 -19.19 -4.85
CA THR A 71 12.75 -20.60 -4.46
C THR A 71 12.77 -20.68 -2.94
N TRP A 72 12.40 -21.83 -2.36
CA TRP A 72 12.40 -22.03 -0.91
C TRP A 72 13.74 -21.66 -0.25
N LYS A 73 14.87 -21.97 -0.90
CA LYS A 73 16.21 -21.62 -0.43
C LYS A 73 16.47 -20.12 -0.32
N LYS A 74 15.78 -19.30 -1.13
CA LYS A 74 15.95 -17.84 -1.19
C LYS A 74 14.95 -17.09 -0.30
N VAL A 75 13.98 -17.78 0.31
CA VAL A 75 12.93 -17.14 1.15
C VAL A 75 13.56 -16.41 2.33
N THR A 76 14.46 -17.06 3.08
CA THR A 76 15.15 -16.46 4.22
C THR A 76 15.98 -15.24 3.82
N GLU A 77 16.70 -15.34 2.70
CA GLU A 77 17.50 -14.23 2.16
C GLU A 77 16.63 -13.04 1.74
N LYS A 78 15.47 -13.29 1.10
CA LYS A 78 14.52 -12.22 0.75
C LYS A 78 13.87 -11.60 1.99
N LEU A 79 13.46 -12.39 2.97
CA LEU A 79 12.93 -11.89 4.25
C LEU A 79 13.95 -11.01 4.97
N LYS A 80 15.21 -11.43 5.05
CA LYS A 80 16.29 -10.63 5.63
C LYS A 80 16.41 -9.28 4.93
N ARG A 81 16.39 -9.25 3.59
CA ARG A 81 16.40 -7.98 2.83
C ARG A 81 15.20 -7.09 3.19
N ARG A 82 14.00 -7.67 3.39
CA ARG A 82 12.81 -6.91 3.81
C ARG A 82 12.90 -6.35 5.23
N VAL A 83 13.61 -7.02 6.13
CA VAL A 83 13.91 -6.43 7.45
C VAL A 83 14.67 -5.12 7.29
N PHE A 84 15.74 -5.09 6.48
CA PHE A 84 16.52 -3.87 6.25
C PHE A 84 15.79 -2.82 5.41
N SER A 85 14.96 -3.22 4.45
CA SER A 85 14.29 -2.28 3.55
C SER A 85 12.93 -1.78 4.03
N LEU A 86 12.26 -2.49 4.96
CA LEU A 86 10.92 -2.16 5.43
C LEU A 86 10.86 -2.06 6.96
N VAL A 87 11.24 -3.12 7.69
CA VAL A 87 11.05 -3.17 9.16
C VAL A 87 11.89 -2.13 9.87
N ILE A 88 13.19 -2.05 9.56
CA ILE A 88 14.09 -1.09 10.19
C ILE A 88 13.65 0.35 9.88
N PRO A 89 13.41 0.76 8.61
CA PRO A 89 12.87 2.07 8.31
C PRO A 89 11.54 2.37 9.01
N PHE A 90 10.62 1.40 9.07
CA PHE A 90 9.34 1.54 9.77
C PHE A 90 9.55 1.84 11.25
N LEU A 91 10.37 1.06 11.96
CA LEU A 91 10.61 1.25 13.39
C LEU A 91 11.32 2.58 13.68
N ILE A 92 12.35 2.92 12.90
CA ILE A 92 13.10 4.17 13.07
C ILE A 92 12.18 5.38 12.91
N TRP A 93 11.39 5.42 11.83
CA TRP A 93 10.52 6.56 11.58
C TRP A 93 9.37 6.66 12.57
N ASN A 94 8.74 5.55 12.96
CA ASN A 94 7.70 5.59 14.00
C ASN A 94 8.26 6.04 15.35
N LEU A 95 9.48 5.62 15.70
CA LEU A 95 10.18 6.09 16.89
C LEU A 95 10.49 7.59 16.82
N LEU A 96 11.03 8.07 15.69
CA LEU A 96 11.30 9.49 15.47
C LEU A 96 10.02 10.32 15.57
N TYR A 97 8.92 9.86 14.97
CA TYR A 97 7.62 10.53 15.03
C TYR A 97 7.07 10.56 16.47
N TYR A 98 7.16 9.44 17.19
CA TYR A 98 6.78 9.38 18.60
C TYR A 98 7.57 10.38 19.46
N ILE A 99 8.89 10.41 19.32
CA ILE A 99 9.76 11.36 20.04
C ILE A 99 9.39 12.80 19.68
N LEU A 100 9.18 13.09 18.38
CA LEU A 100 8.80 14.41 17.92
C LEU A 100 7.48 14.88 18.57
N HIS A 101 6.44 14.05 18.53
CA HIS A 101 5.15 14.36 19.18
C HIS A 101 5.29 14.51 20.70
N PHE A 102 6.07 13.62 21.34
CA PHE A 102 6.31 13.66 22.78
C PHE A 102 7.02 14.94 23.21
N VAL A 103 8.07 15.36 22.50
CA VAL A 103 8.85 16.57 22.80
C VAL A 103 8.06 17.83 22.45
N ALA A 104 7.44 17.89 21.26
CA ALA A 104 6.70 19.06 20.81
C ALA A 104 5.55 19.42 21.76
N ARG A 105 4.86 18.42 22.33
CA ARG A 105 3.80 18.66 23.32
C ARG A 105 4.30 19.25 24.64
N ARG A 106 5.57 19.05 24.99
CA ARG A 106 6.19 19.60 26.22
C ARG A 106 6.65 21.05 26.07
N ILE A 107 6.70 21.55 24.84
CA ILE A 107 7.05 22.95 24.55
C ILE A 107 5.74 23.78 24.54
N PRO A 108 5.59 24.82 25.39
CA PRO A 108 4.31 25.53 25.56
C PRO A 108 3.69 26.05 24.25
N TYR A 109 4.52 26.53 23.31
CA TYR A 109 4.08 27.07 22.03
C TYR A 109 3.66 25.98 21.04
N PHE A 110 4.39 24.86 20.98
CA PHE A 110 4.08 23.77 20.05
C PHE A 110 3.00 22.83 20.57
N GLY A 111 2.79 22.75 21.89
CA GLY A 111 1.75 21.93 22.49
C GLY A 111 0.35 22.27 21.97
N GLN A 112 0.09 23.52 21.62
CA GLN A 112 -1.18 23.98 21.05
C GLN A 112 -1.47 23.44 19.64
N LEU A 113 -0.45 22.96 18.92
CA LEU A 113 -0.58 22.42 17.56
C LEU A 113 -0.90 20.92 17.53
N PHE A 114 -0.87 20.24 18.68
CA PHE A 114 -1.09 18.80 18.77
C PHE A 114 -2.26 18.50 19.71
N ASP A 115 -3.39 18.04 19.15
CA ASP A 115 -4.60 17.72 19.92
C ASP A 115 -4.51 16.38 20.66
N THR A 116 -3.55 15.52 20.30
CA THR A 116 -3.40 14.18 20.89
C THR A 116 -2.49 14.19 22.12
N THR A 117 -3.00 13.69 23.24
CA THR A 117 -2.17 13.41 24.41
C THR A 117 -1.23 12.24 24.12
N VAL A 118 0.03 12.38 24.52
CA VAL A 118 1.06 11.32 24.41
C VAL A 118 1.43 10.87 25.82
N PRO A 119 0.71 9.89 26.39
CA PRO A 119 1.05 9.39 27.71
C PRO A 119 2.42 8.73 27.69
N PHE A 120 3.18 8.89 28.77
CA PHE A 120 4.38 8.10 28.98
C PHE A 120 3.98 6.74 29.55
N SER A 121 3.85 5.73 28.69
CA SER A 121 3.61 4.35 29.11
C SER A 121 4.25 3.37 28.12
N LEU A 122 4.59 2.18 28.61
CA LEU A 122 5.13 1.11 27.75
C LEU A 122 4.12 0.69 26.67
N GLN A 123 2.83 0.65 27.02
CA GLN A 123 1.77 0.33 26.06
C GLN A 123 1.68 1.37 24.94
N GLU A 124 1.80 2.65 25.29
CA GLU A 124 1.79 3.75 24.33
C GLU A 124 3.02 3.73 23.43
N PHE A 125 4.20 3.45 24.00
CA PHE A 125 5.41 3.25 23.23
C PHE A 125 5.28 2.10 22.23
N ILE A 126 4.74 0.95 22.66
CA ILE A 126 4.54 -0.20 21.78
C ILE A 126 3.56 0.17 20.66
N ASN A 127 2.43 0.79 20.99
CA ASN A 127 1.43 1.19 20.01
C ASN A 127 1.97 2.25 19.04
N ALA A 128 2.81 3.17 19.51
CA ALA A 128 3.46 4.19 18.71
C ALA A 128 4.43 3.58 17.70
N VAL A 129 5.36 2.76 18.18
CA VAL A 129 6.49 2.27 17.39
C VAL A 129 6.11 1.10 16.49
N PHE A 130 5.30 0.16 16.99
CA PHE A 130 4.94 -1.06 16.26
C PHE A 130 3.60 -0.97 15.55
N CYS A 131 2.65 -0.20 16.09
CA CYS A 131 1.29 -0.06 15.54
C CYS A 131 1.03 1.32 14.94
N TYR A 132 2.09 2.07 14.60
CA TYR A 132 2.04 3.34 13.84
C TYR A 132 1.04 4.38 14.39
N LYS A 133 0.72 4.34 15.69
CA LYS A 133 -0.36 5.14 16.30
C LYS A 133 -0.27 6.65 16.00
N TYR A 134 0.94 7.19 15.99
CA TYR A 134 1.19 8.62 15.75
C TYR A 134 1.61 8.94 14.31
N ASN A 135 1.83 7.92 13.47
CA ASN A 135 2.20 8.07 12.06
C ASN A 135 1.26 7.25 11.18
N PRO A 136 0.01 7.70 10.99
CA PRO A 136 -1.01 6.94 10.27
C PRO A 136 -0.60 6.59 8.85
N VAL A 137 0.18 7.45 8.17
CA VAL A 137 0.66 7.25 6.79
C VAL A 137 1.40 5.91 6.59
N PHE A 138 1.99 5.36 7.66
CA PHE A 138 2.80 4.15 7.60
C PHE A 138 2.00 2.84 7.70
N TRP A 139 0.67 2.90 7.79
CA TRP A 139 -0.21 1.73 7.75
C TRP A 139 0.13 0.79 6.58
N PHE A 140 0.38 1.37 5.41
CA PHE A 140 0.72 0.65 4.17
C PHE A 140 2.00 -0.18 4.31
N MET A 141 3.03 0.40 4.94
CA MET A 141 4.30 -0.28 5.15
C MET A 141 4.17 -1.42 6.15
N LEU A 142 3.33 -1.28 7.18
CA LEU A 142 3.01 -2.40 8.07
C LEU A 142 2.38 -3.56 7.30
N TYR A 143 1.41 -3.29 6.41
CA TYR A 143 0.78 -4.36 5.63
C TYR A 143 1.77 -5.05 4.70
N LEU A 144 2.70 -4.31 4.08
CA LEU A 144 3.80 -4.92 3.32
C LEU A 144 4.72 -5.79 4.17
N ILE A 145 5.00 -5.38 5.41
CA ILE A 145 5.74 -6.19 6.38
C ILE A 145 4.97 -7.49 6.64
N LEU A 146 3.69 -7.40 7.03
CA LEU A 146 2.85 -8.57 7.29
C LEU A 146 2.83 -9.54 6.10
N PHE A 147 2.55 -9.06 4.88
CA PHE A 147 2.54 -9.89 3.68
C PHE A 147 3.92 -10.48 3.35
N SER A 148 5.00 -9.72 3.59
CA SER A 148 6.36 -10.22 3.39
C SER A 148 6.68 -11.36 4.36
N PHE A 149 6.30 -11.26 5.64
CA PHE A 149 6.53 -12.34 6.61
C PHE A 149 5.60 -13.54 6.40
N MET A 150 4.40 -13.33 5.88
CA MET A 150 3.50 -14.41 5.42
C MET A 150 3.93 -15.06 4.11
N SER A 151 4.99 -14.54 3.47
CA SER A 151 5.40 -15.00 2.15
C SER A 151 5.75 -16.47 1.99
N PRO A 152 6.26 -17.22 3.00
CA PRO A 152 6.47 -18.66 2.84
C PRO A 152 5.15 -19.39 2.60
N ILE A 153 4.10 -19.01 3.35
CA ILE A 153 2.76 -19.59 3.22
C ILE A 153 2.15 -19.20 1.88
N ILE A 154 2.19 -17.90 1.56
CA ILE A 154 1.69 -17.37 0.29
C ILE A 154 2.40 -18.02 -0.89
N TYR A 155 3.72 -18.22 -0.83
CA TYR A 155 4.48 -18.90 -1.88
C TYR A 155 4.04 -20.35 -2.04
N GLY A 156 3.82 -21.08 -0.95
CA GLY A 156 3.32 -22.45 -0.99
C GLY A 156 1.99 -22.56 -1.76
N ILE A 157 1.09 -21.61 -1.54
CA ILE A 157 -0.21 -21.53 -2.22
C ILE A 157 -0.05 -21.09 -3.69
N LEU A 158 0.61 -19.95 -3.92
CA LEU A 158 0.70 -19.33 -5.24
C LEU A 158 1.59 -20.10 -6.21
N ARG A 159 2.52 -20.95 -5.72
CA ARG A 159 3.37 -21.78 -6.59
C ARG A 159 2.56 -22.77 -7.42
N GLN A 160 1.43 -23.23 -6.91
CA GLN A 160 0.52 -24.10 -7.66
C GLN A 160 -0.36 -23.24 -8.57
N LYS A 161 -0.26 -23.41 -9.89
CA LYS A 161 -0.91 -22.52 -10.87
C LYS A 161 -2.42 -22.35 -10.64
N TRP A 162 -3.16 -23.46 -10.58
CA TRP A 162 -4.62 -23.43 -10.45
C TRP A 162 -5.09 -23.05 -9.05
N VAL A 163 -4.41 -23.54 -8.00
CA VAL A 163 -4.73 -23.18 -6.60
C VAL A 163 -4.43 -21.70 -6.36
N GLY A 164 -3.29 -21.21 -6.83
CA GLY A 164 -2.92 -19.80 -6.74
C GLY A 164 -3.90 -18.90 -7.48
N LEU A 165 -4.30 -19.28 -8.70
CA LEU A 165 -5.33 -18.55 -9.45
C LEU A 165 -6.67 -18.54 -8.72
N PHE A 166 -7.11 -19.70 -8.22
CA PHE A 166 -8.33 -19.83 -7.43
C PHE A 166 -8.30 -18.93 -6.19
N VAL A 167 -7.18 -18.89 -5.45
CA VAL A 167 -7.04 -18.04 -4.26
C VAL A 167 -7.09 -16.55 -4.62
N VAL A 168 -6.43 -16.13 -5.71
CA VAL A 168 -6.51 -14.73 -6.17
C VAL A 168 -7.95 -14.35 -6.54
N ILE A 169 -8.67 -15.23 -7.25
CA ILE A 169 -10.09 -15.01 -7.61
C ILE A 169 -10.98 -15.05 -6.37
N LEU A 170 -10.74 -15.95 -5.42
CA LEU A 170 -11.51 -16.05 -4.19
C LEU A 170 -11.38 -14.77 -3.35
N VAL A 171 -10.15 -14.29 -3.15
CA VAL A 171 -9.90 -13.01 -2.47
C VAL A 171 -10.59 -11.87 -3.22
N LEU A 172 -10.59 -11.91 -4.55
CA LEU A 172 -11.31 -10.92 -5.35
C LEU A 172 -12.82 -10.96 -5.10
N VAL A 173 -13.45 -12.14 -5.14
CA VAL A 173 -14.89 -12.30 -4.91
C VAL A 173 -15.27 -11.85 -3.50
N ILE A 174 -14.48 -12.19 -2.49
CA ILE A 174 -14.72 -11.74 -1.10
C ILE A 174 -14.69 -10.21 -1.04
N ASN A 175 -13.71 -9.58 -1.70
CA ASN A 175 -13.61 -8.11 -1.77
C ASN A 175 -14.74 -7.43 -2.55
N PHE A 176 -15.51 -8.16 -3.36
CA PHE A 176 -16.64 -7.62 -4.12
C PHE A 176 -18.00 -7.98 -3.50
N SER A 177 -18.02 -8.87 -2.51
CA SER A 177 -19.23 -9.27 -1.84
C SER A 177 -19.52 -8.33 -0.68
N GLU A 178 -20.40 -7.36 -0.91
CA GLU A 178 -20.90 -6.46 0.15
C GLU A 178 -21.43 -7.23 1.36
N VAL A 179 -22.07 -8.37 1.10
CA VAL A 179 -22.55 -9.30 2.14
C VAL A 179 -21.39 -9.84 2.97
N LEU A 180 -20.34 -10.39 2.36
CA LEU A 180 -19.21 -10.96 3.12
C LEU A 180 -18.39 -9.90 3.82
N VAL A 181 -18.21 -8.72 3.22
CA VAL A 181 -17.47 -7.60 3.82
C VAL A 181 -18.17 -7.07 5.07
N SER A 182 -19.51 -7.07 5.11
CA SER A 182 -20.27 -6.64 6.29
C SER A 182 -20.01 -7.46 7.56
N TYR A 183 -19.57 -8.72 7.42
CA TYR A 183 -19.23 -9.60 8.54
C TYR A 183 -17.74 -9.57 8.93
N ILE A 184 -16.91 -8.83 8.17
CA ILE A 184 -15.47 -8.76 8.40
C ILE A 184 -15.18 -7.45 9.15
N PRO A 185 -14.42 -7.48 10.26
CA PRO A 185 -13.98 -6.26 10.94
C PRO A 185 -13.26 -5.33 9.97
N VAL A 186 -13.53 -4.02 10.02
CA VAL A 186 -13.02 -3.01 9.05
C VAL A 186 -11.51 -3.17 8.80
N LYS A 187 -10.69 -3.26 9.86
CA LYS A 187 -9.24 -3.45 9.74
C LYS A 187 -8.85 -4.76 9.01
N THR A 188 -9.61 -5.82 9.22
CA THR A 188 -9.40 -7.11 8.54
C THR A 188 -9.85 -7.04 7.08
N GLY A 189 -10.94 -6.31 6.79
CA GLY A 189 -11.41 -6.02 5.44
C GLY A 189 -10.37 -5.25 4.63
N ASP A 190 -9.75 -4.24 5.23
CA ASP A 190 -8.66 -3.49 4.61
C ASP A 190 -7.49 -4.41 4.24
N ILE A 191 -7.01 -5.21 5.18
CA ILE A 191 -5.89 -6.15 4.94
C ILE A 191 -6.24 -7.12 3.80
N LEU A 192 -7.47 -7.64 3.75
CA LEU A 192 -7.92 -8.52 2.66
C LEU A 192 -7.99 -7.81 1.31
N GLY A 193 -8.44 -6.54 1.26
CA GLY A 193 -8.43 -5.72 0.05
C GLY A 193 -7.03 -5.48 -0.49
N TRP A 194 -6.10 -5.09 0.38
CA TRP A 194 -4.71 -4.87 -0.02
C TRP A 194 -3.97 -6.17 -0.38
N SER A 195 -4.37 -7.29 0.23
CA SER A 195 -3.82 -8.60 -0.10
C SER A 195 -4.10 -9.00 -1.54
N PHE A 196 -5.25 -8.62 -2.13
CA PHE A 196 -5.57 -8.91 -3.53
C PHE A 196 -4.48 -8.40 -4.48
N TYR A 197 -4.08 -7.13 -4.34
CA TYR A 197 -3.07 -6.52 -5.18
C TYR A 197 -1.71 -7.19 -5.00
N TYR A 198 -1.33 -7.47 -3.76
CA TYR A 198 -0.07 -8.14 -3.43
C TYR A 198 -0.02 -9.58 -3.99
N LEU A 199 -1.10 -10.35 -3.81
CA LEU A 199 -1.23 -11.72 -4.32
C LEU A 199 -1.24 -11.75 -5.85
N THR A 200 -1.94 -10.82 -6.50
CA THR A 200 -1.95 -10.69 -7.96
C THR A 200 -0.55 -10.43 -8.49
N GLY A 201 0.16 -9.46 -7.89
CA GLY A 201 1.56 -9.19 -8.20
C GLY A 201 2.44 -10.43 -8.01
N GLY A 202 2.28 -11.13 -6.89
CA GLY A 202 3.02 -12.36 -6.59
C GLY A 202 2.75 -13.49 -7.57
N TYR A 203 1.49 -13.72 -7.93
CA TYR A 203 1.08 -14.75 -8.89
C TYR A 203 1.69 -14.47 -10.28
N ILE A 204 1.64 -13.23 -10.76
CA ILE A 204 2.30 -12.81 -12.00
C ILE A 204 3.82 -13.00 -11.89
N GLY A 205 4.41 -12.67 -10.74
CA GLY A 205 5.83 -12.84 -10.47
C GLY A 205 6.31 -14.30 -10.49
N ILE A 206 5.42 -15.26 -10.20
CA ILE A 206 5.74 -16.70 -10.21
C ILE A 206 5.53 -17.30 -11.61
N HIS A 207 4.35 -17.08 -12.20
CA HIS A 207 3.92 -17.83 -13.40
C HIS A 207 4.13 -17.08 -14.71
N TRP A 208 4.20 -15.75 -14.66
CA TRP A 208 4.16 -14.88 -15.84
C TRP A 208 5.28 -13.83 -15.83
N THR A 209 6.49 -14.25 -15.46
CA THR A 209 7.67 -13.38 -15.46
C THR A 209 7.95 -12.74 -16.83
N GLU A 210 7.57 -13.41 -17.92
CA GLU A 210 7.76 -12.95 -19.31
C GLU A 210 6.80 -11.82 -19.72
N ILE A 211 5.66 -11.65 -19.04
CA ILE A 211 4.65 -10.62 -19.34
C ILE A 211 5.19 -9.20 -19.14
N VAL A 212 6.11 -9.02 -18.18
CA VAL A 212 6.74 -7.71 -17.88
C VAL A 212 7.90 -7.41 -18.85
N MET A 213 8.31 -8.37 -19.67
CA MET A 213 9.22 -8.18 -20.79
C MET A 213 8.58 -8.62 -22.13
N PRO A 214 7.45 -8.03 -22.54
CA PRO A 214 6.82 -8.44 -23.76
C PRO A 214 7.66 -7.98 -24.96
N LYS A 215 7.71 -8.82 -26.00
CA LYS A 215 8.21 -8.43 -27.33
C LYS A 215 7.45 -7.23 -27.92
N LYS A 216 6.27 -6.90 -27.37
CA LYS A 216 5.36 -5.82 -27.77
C LYS A 216 5.10 -4.84 -26.61
N LYS A 217 5.38 -3.55 -26.81
CA LYS A 217 5.47 -2.50 -25.76
C LYS A 217 4.20 -2.26 -24.90
N TYR A 218 3.01 -2.70 -25.33
CA TYR A 218 1.73 -2.27 -24.76
C TYR A 218 1.11 -3.20 -23.71
N LEU A 219 1.53 -4.46 -23.62
CA LEU A 219 0.91 -5.47 -22.76
C LEU A 219 1.01 -5.21 -21.22
N PRO A 220 2.09 -4.62 -20.68
CA PRO A 220 2.18 -4.32 -19.25
C PRO A 220 1.24 -3.17 -18.85
N VAL A 221 1.03 -2.21 -19.76
CA VAL A 221 0.09 -1.10 -19.60
C VAL A 221 -1.35 -1.61 -19.59
N VAL A 222 -1.66 -2.68 -20.33
CA VAL A 222 -2.98 -3.31 -20.33
C VAL A 222 -3.23 -4.09 -19.04
N ILE A 223 -2.25 -4.79 -18.47
CA ILE A 223 -2.44 -5.55 -17.22
C ILE A 223 -2.45 -4.63 -16.00
N LEU A 224 -1.58 -3.61 -15.98
CA LEU A 224 -1.67 -2.51 -15.03
C LEU A 224 -2.99 -1.76 -15.22
N GLY A 225 -3.43 -1.53 -16.46
CA GLY A 225 -4.70 -0.92 -16.81
C GLY A 225 -5.92 -1.72 -16.36
N ILE A 226 -5.89 -3.05 -16.45
CA ILE A 226 -6.96 -3.93 -15.95
C ILE A 226 -7.00 -3.90 -14.41
N GLY A 227 -5.84 -3.91 -13.74
CA GLY A 227 -5.75 -3.69 -12.30
C GLY A 227 -6.22 -2.29 -11.86
N MET A 228 -5.96 -1.27 -12.69
CA MET A 228 -6.42 0.11 -12.50
C MET A 228 -7.93 0.24 -12.69
N CYS A 229 -8.52 -0.38 -13.72
CA CYS A 229 -9.97 -0.43 -13.92
C CYS A 229 -10.66 -1.16 -12.75
N PHE A 230 -10.04 -2.19 -12.18
CA PHE A 230 -10.57 -2.91 -11.02
C PHE A 230 -10.51 -2.09 -9.73
N SER A 231 -9.39 -1.39 -9.48
CA SER A 231 -9.25 -0.46 -8.34
C SER A 231 -10.17 0.76 -8.47
N PHE A 232 -10.43 1.22 -9.70
CA PHE A 232 -11.34 2.32 -10.00
C PHE A 232 -12.81 1.93 -9.75
N VAL A 233 -13.21 0.70 -10.11
CA VAL A 233 -14.54 0.15 -9.76
C VAL A 233 -14.67 -0.04 -8.24
N LEU A 234 -13.63 -0.49 -7.55
CA LEU A 234 -13.61 -0.63 -6.08
C LEU A 234 -13.84 0.71 -5.36
N SER A 235 -13.25 1.81 -5.84
CA SER A 235 -13.49 3.16 -5.28
C SER A 235 -14.90 3.70 -5.56
N PHE A 236 -15.64 3.12 -6.51
CA PHE A 236 -16.98 3.57 -6.91
C PHE A 236 -18.09 2.74 -6.23
N VAL A 237 -17.84 1.45 -5.97
CA VAL A 237 -18.76 0.55 -5.24
C VAL A 237 -18.65 0.78 -3.74
N TYR A 238 -17.44 0.93 -3.20
CA TYR A 238 -17.22 1.31 -1.81
C TYR A 238 -17.20 2.83 -1.70
N GLY A 239 -18.40 3.44 -1.79
CA GLY A 239 -18.59 4.87 -1.64
C GLY A 239 -17.72 5.42 -0.51
N GLU A 240 -16.77 6.29 -0.87
CA GLU A 240 -16.05 7.24 -0.03
C GLU A 240 -15.35 6.76 1.27
N ASN A 241 -15.50 5.53 1.74
CA ASN A 241 -15.16 5.22 3.12
C ASN A 241 -13.67 4.98 3.36
N GLY A 242 -12.93 4.37 2.42
CA GLY A 242 -11.52 4.00 2.64
C GLY A 242 -10.55 5.20 2.79
N TRP A 243 -10.81 6.29 2.07
CA TRP A 243 -10.00 7.53 2.14
C TRP A 243 -10.44 8.46 3.26
N ILE A 244 -11.74 8.44 3.57
CA ILE A 244 -12.35 9.17 4.67
C ILE A 244 -11.81 8.71 6.03
N TYR A 245 -11.54 7.41 6.23
CA TYR A 245 -11.01 6.93 7.52
C TYR A 245 -9.62 7.44 7.89
N ILE A 246 -8.79 7.87 6.93
CA ILE A 246 -7.44 8.41 7.21
C ILE A 246 -7.53 9.87 7.71
N TYR A 247 -8.57 10.62 7.32
CA TYR A 247 -8.70 12.05 7.63
C TYR A 247 -9.89 12.42 8.52
N ASN A 248 -10.83 11.50 8.81
CA ASN A 248 -11.98 11.74 9.69
C ASN A 248 -11.78 11.33 11.16
N TYR A 249 -10.54 11.10 11.61
CA TYR A 249 -10.23 11.29 13.03
C TYR A 249 -9.92 12.78 13.26
N LYS A 250 -10.97 13.60 13.17
CA LYS A 250 -11.07 14.86 13.92
C LYS A 250 -11.95 14.60 15.12
#